data_AF-A0A1X9NDW0-F1
#
_entry.id   AF-A0A1X9NDW0-F1
#
_cell.length_a   1.000
_cell.length_b   1.000
_cell.length_c   1.000
_cell.angle_alpha   90.00
_cell.angle_beta   90.00
_cell.angle_gamma   90.00
#
_symmetry.space_group_name_H-M   'P 1'
#
loop_
_entity.id
_entity.type
_entity.pdbx_description
1 polymer ?
#
loop_
_entity_poly.entity_id
_entity_poly.type
_entity_poly.pdbx_seq_one_letter_code
_entity_poly.pdbx_strand_id
1 'polypeptide(L)'
;MEHLNYSKNAKTLHVAFFSLILLGCCLVPYFWFGVVPIKSDRQVETEYIDVTLSPIMPEDELERDVLLEEFRWCRYCHVMQPGHPDEPGPSLYKIFGRRAATVPGFYYSDVFLQAGEDKLYWTEQTIDEFITDPQKYLPGNRMFHGPIFIDDPERRKRVINLLKKWTAEGSTYGKKH
;
A
#
# COMPACT_ATOMS: atom_id res chain seq x y z
N MET A 1 27.48 -55.27 14.20
CA MET A 1 26.73 -54.25 13.43
C MET A 1 25.96 -53.42 14.44
N GLU A 2 26.52 -52.29 14.83
CA GLU A 2 25.88 -51.34 15.76
C GLU A 2 24.69 -50.70 15.04
N HIS A 3 23.48 -51.06 15.48
CA HIS A 3 22.29 -50.34 15.05
C HIS A 3 22.36 -48.94 15.66
N LEU A 4 22.72 -47.95 14.84
CA LEU A 4 22.67 -46.54 15.20
C LEU A 4 21.23 -46.22 15.65
N ASN A 5 21.03 -46.17 16.96
CA ASN A 5 19.79 -45.75 17.58
C ASN A 5 19.66 -44.25 17.30
N TYR A 6 18.95 -43.91 16.21
CA TYR A 6 18.48 -42.57 15.91
C TYR A 6 17.62 -42.12 17.09
N SER A 7 18.30 -41.56 18.09
CA SER A 7 17.82 -41.51 19.45
C SER A 7 16.61 -40.59 19.53
N LYS A 8 15.74 -40.79 20.51
CA LYS A 8 14.55 -39.95 20.71
C LYS A 8 14.87 -38.45 20.66
N ASN A 9 16.09 -38.06 21.07
CA ASN A 9 16.59 -36.68 21.01
C ASN A 9 16.77 -36.19 19.56
N ALA A 10 17.24 -37.04 18.65
CA ALA A 10 17.33 -36.70 17.22
C ALA A 10 15.94 -36.55 16.58
N LYS A 11 14.95 -37.38 16.96
CA LYS A 11 13.56 -37.22 16.50
C LYS A 11 12.97 -35.89 16.96
N THR A 12 13.10 -35.57 18.25
CA THR A 12 12.59 -34.31 18.80
C THR A 12 13.28 -33.10 18.17
N LEU A 13 14.61 -33.17 17.97
CA LEU A 13 15.37 -32.09 17.33
C LEU A 13 14.93 -31.86 15.88
N HIS A 14 14.75 -32.92 15.09
CA HIS A 14 14.26 -32.77 13.71
C HIS A 14 12.83 -32.25 13.67
N VAL A 15 11.93 -32.75 14.53
CA VAL A 15 10.56 -32.24 14.60
C VAL A 15 10.55 -30.75 14.97
N ALA A 16 11.37 -30.33 15.94
CA ALA A 16 11.50 -28.91 16.30
C ALA A 16 12.06 -28.07 15.14
N PHE A 17 13.11 -28.55 14.46
CA PHE A 17 13.73 -27.87 13.33
C PHE A 17 12.75 -27.71 12.15
N PHE A 18 12.07 -28.79 11.75
CA PHE A 18 11.08 -28.72 10.67
C PHE A 18 9.83 -27.92 11.06
N SER A 19 9.43 -27.95 12.33
CA SER A 19 8.34 -27.09 12.82
C SER A 19 8.72 -25.62 12.78
N LEU A 20 9.95 -25.26 13.16
CA LEU A 20 10.46 -23.89 13.04
C LEU A 20 10.58 -23.44 11.59
N ILE A 21 11.06 -24.30 10.69
CA ILE A 21 11.07 -24.02 9.24
C ILE A 21 9.65 -23.82 8.73
N LEU A 22 8.71 -24.72 9.06
CA LEU A 22 7.33 -24.61 8.61
C LEU A 22 6.68 -23.32 9.11
N LEU A 23 6.85 -23.01 10.40
CA LEU A 23 6.35 -21.77 10.99
C LEU A 23 6.99 -20.54 10.32
N GLY A 24 8.30 -20.60 10.06
CA GLY A 24 9.02 -19.59 9.29
C GLY A 24 8.47 -19.44 7.88
N CYS A 25 8.29 -20.52 7.12
CA CYS A 25 7.73 -20.49 5.77
C CYS A 25 6.29 -19.96 5.75
N CYS A 26 5.50 -20.17 6.80
CA CYS A 26 4.15 -19.62 6.90
C CYS A 26 4.14 -18.13 7.27
N LEU A 27 5.08 -17.65 8.09
CA LEU A 27 5.07 -16.29 8.64
C LEU A 27 5.98 -15.30 7.88
N VAL A 28 7.10 -15.78 7.33
CA VAL A 28 8.08 -14.97 6.59
C VAL A 28 7.45 -14.30 5.36
N PRO A 29 6.56 -14.93 4.56
CA PRO A 29 5.91 -14.24 3.46
C PRO A 29 5.10 -13.02 3.92
N TYR A 30 4.39 -13.11 5.05
CA TYR A 30 3.64 -11.97 5.58
C TYR A 30 4.54 -10.82 6.01
N PHE A 31 5.71 -11.13 6.57
CA PHE A 31 6.71 -10.12 6.91
C PHE A 31 7.38 -9.51 5.67
N TRP A 32 7.68 -10.34 4.65
CA TRP A 32 8.36 -9.90 3.43
C TRP A 32 7.45 -9.08 2.51
N PHE A 33 6.19 -9.49 2.36
CA PHE A 33 5.23 -8.82 1.49
C PHE A 33 4.40 -7.77 2.21
N GLY A 34 4.52 -7.63 3.53
CA GLY A 34 3.76 -6.65 4.32
C GLY A 34 2.25 -6.94 4.40
N VAL A 35 1.82 -8.13 3.95
CA VAL A 35 0.41 -8.55 3.98
C VAL A 35 0.18 -9.31 5.27
N VAL A 36 -0.13 -8.63 6.37
CA VAL A 36 -0.46 -9.31 7.62
C VAL A 36 -1.93 -9.71 7.65
N PRO A 37 -2.30 -10.94 8.08
CA PRO A 37 -3.70 -11.37 8.17
C PRO A 37 -4.43 -10.76 9.38
N ILE A 38 -3.97 -9.60 9.87
CA ILE A 38 -4.43 -8.96 11.10
C ILE A 38 -5.01 -7.60 10.73
N LYS A 39 -6.31 -7.42 11.01
CA LYS A 39 -6.95 -6.10 10.91
C LYS A 39 -6.47 -5.22 12.07
N SER A 40 -6.15 -3.97 11.78
CA SER A 40 -5.73 -3.00 12.79
C SER A 40 -6.94 -2.29 13.39
N ASP A 41 -7.00 -2.23 14.72
CA ASP A 41 -7.83 -1.28 15.47
C ASP A 41 -7.11 0.06 15.69
N ARG A 42 -5.78 0.10 15.58
CA ARG A 42 -4.98 1.32 15.58
C ARG A 42 -5.22 2.10 14.31
N GLN A 43 -6.00 3.17 14.43
CA GLN A 43 -6.33 4.06 13.31
C GLN A 43 -6.32 5.51 13.78
N VAL A 44 -5.92 6.41 12.88
CA VAL A 44 -6.17 7.84 13.04
C VAL A 44 -7.62 8.10 12.63
N GLU A 45 -8.32 8.99 13.34
CA GLU A 45 -9.69 9.36 12.99
C GLU A 45 -9.74 9.91 11.57
N THR A 46 -10.73 9.44 10.79
CA THR A 46 -10.91 9.88 9.40
C THR A 46 -11.39 11.32 9.38
N GLU A 47 -10.47 12.23 9.05
CA GLU A 47 -10.76 13.64 8.81
C GLU A 47 -10.47 13.99 7.35
N TYR A 48 -11.33 14.82 6.78
CA TYR A 48 -11.14 15.43 5.48
C TYR A 48 -11.00 16.94 5.64
N ILE A 49 -10.01 17.51 4.95
CA ILE A 49 -9.92 18.94 4.76
C ILE A 49 -10.40 19.32 3.36
N ASP A 50 -10.94 20.52 3.23
CA ASP A 50 -11.22 21.09 1.93
C ASP A 50 -9.90 21.39 1.21
N VAL A 51 -9.73 20.80 0.03
CA VAL A 51 -8.57 21.03 -0.83
C VAL A 51 -9.03 21.60 -2.16
N THR A 52 -8.42 22.72 -2.56
CA THR A 52 -8.60 23.27 -3.90
C THR A 52 -7.78 22.43 -4.87
N LEU A 53 -8.45 21.64 -5.69
CA LEU A 53 -7.80 20.86 -6.73
C LEU A 53 -7.60 21.69 -7.99
N SER A 54 -6.47 21.46 -8.66
CA SER A 54 -6.25 21.93 -10.01
C SER A 54 -7.28 21.29 -10.96
N PRO A 55 -7.67 21.98 -12.05
CA PRO A 55 -8.63 21.44 -13.00
C PRO A 55 -8.27 20.03 -13.47
N ILE A 56 -9.28 19.17 -13.58
CA ILE A 56 -9.11 17.86 -14.20
C ILE A 56 -8.77 18.09 -15.66
N MET A 57 -7.62 17.58 -16.09
CA MET A 57 -7.17 17.67 -17.47
C MET A 57 -7.92 16.63 -18.32
N PRO A 58 -8.24 16.96 -19.59
CA PRO A 58 -8.80 15.99 -20.52
C PRO A 58 -7.84 14.81 -20.71
N GLU A 59 -8.38 13.66 -21.10
CA GLU A 59 -7.57 12.50 -21.43
C GLU A 59 -6.79 12.72 -22.73
N ASP A 60 -5.49 12.42 -22.69
CA ASP A 60 -4.60 12.47 -23.85
C ASP A 60 -3.93 11.10 -24.07
N GLU A 61 -3.18 10.98 -25.17
CA GLU A 61 -2.50 9.72 -25.54
C GLU A 61 -1.51 9.27 -24.47
N LEU A 62 -0.71 10.19 -23.93
CA LEU A 62 0.24 9.90 -22.87
C LEU A 62 -0.46 9.46 -21.58
N GLU A 63 -1.60 10.07 -21.21
CA GLU A 63 -2.38 9.64 -20.05
C GLU A 63 -2.90 8.21 -20.19
N ARG A 64 -3.34 7.83 -21.40
CA ARG A 64 -3.75 6.46 -21.69
C ARG A 64 -2.60 5.48 -21.52
N ASP A 65 -1.42 5.83 -22.01
CA ASP A 65 -0.23 4.99 -21.87
C ASP A 65 0.18 4.86 -20.40
N VAL A 66 0.21 5.98 -19.66
CA VAL A 66 0.43 5.99 -18.19
C VAL A 66 -0.58 5.10 -17.49
N LEU A 67 -1.87 5.20 -17.83
CA LEU A 67 -2.92 4.38 -17.22
C LEU A 67 -2.69 2.88 -17.45
N LEU A 68 -2.30 2.49 -18.66
CA LEU A 68 -2.13 1.09 -19.06
C LEU A 68 -0.83 0.48 -18.56
N GLU A 69 0.28 1.21 -18.65
CA GLU A 69 1.61 0.68 -18.45
C GLU A 69 2.21 0.98 -17.07
N GLU A 70 1.75 2.04 -16.41
CA GLU A 70 2.47 2.58 -15.25
C GLU A 70 1.59 2.66 -14.02
N PHE A 71 0.34 3.10 -14.18
CA PHE A 71 -0.66 3.03 -13.11
C PHE A 71 -0.99 1.58 -12.74
N ARG A 72 -0.64 0.59 -13.60
CA ARG A 72 -0.72 -0.83 -13.25
C ARG A 72 0.02 -1.15 -11.94
N TRP A 73 1.12 -0.45 -11.63
CA TRP A 73 1.89 -0.69 -10.42
C TRP A 73 1.13 -0.27 -9.17
N CYS A 74 0.43 0.87 -9.22
CA CYS A 74 -0.47 1.30 -8.15
C CYS A 74 -1.61 0.29 -7.97
N ARG A 75 -2.17 -0.23 -9.07
CA ARG A 75 -3.29 -1.18 -9.06
C ARG A 75 -2.98 -2.56 -8.51
N TYR A 76 -1.71 -2.96 -8.43
CA TYR A 76 -1.36 -4.23 -7.79
C TYR A 76 -1.60 -4.21 -6.29
N CYS A 77 -1.47 -3.04 -5.66
CA CYS A 77 -1.58 -2.90 -4.21
C CYS A 77 -2.82 -2.13 -3.79
N HIS A 78 -3.32 -1.22 -4.64
CA HIS A 78 -4.39 -0.32 -4.28
C HIS A 78 -5.64 -0.53 -5.12
N VAL A 79 -6.78 -0.39 -4.45
CA VAL A 79 -8.09 -0.34 -5.09
C VAL A 79 -8.69 1.06 -4.98
N MET A 80 -9.62 1.36 -5.90
CA MET A 80 -10.35 2.62 -5.96
C MET A 80 -11.78 2.48 -5.44
N GLN A 81 -11.98 1.65 -4.41
CA GLN A 81 -13.30 1.34 -3.85
C GLN A 81 -13.32 1.60 -2.33
N PRO A 82 -14.45 1.99 -1.73
CA PRO A 82 -14.51 2.26 -0.30
C PRO A 82 -14.30 0.99 0.54
N GLY A 83 -13.43 1.05 1.56
CA GLY A 83 -13.37 0.02 2.61
C GLY A 83 -12.74 -1.33 2.22
N HIS A 84 -11.50 -1.31 1.72
CA HIS A 84 -10.75 -2.53 1.34
C HIS A 84 -9.43 -2.65 2.11
N PRO A 85 -9.44 -3.18 3.35
CA PRO A 85 -8.25 -3.31 4.18
C PRO A 85 -7.39 -4.54 3.86
N ASP A 86 -7.93 -5.51 3.13
CA ASP A 86 -7.28 -6.80 2.89
C ASP A 86 -6.31 -6.76 1.68
N GLU A 87 -6.18 -5.59 1.04
CA GLU A 87 -5.25 -5.35 -0.06
C GLU A 87 -3.84 -5.01 0.46
N PRO A 88 -2.77 -5.22 -0.32
CA PRO A 88 -1.41 -4.87 0.08
C PRO A 88 -1.22 -3.36 0.40
N GLY A 89 -2.06 -2.49 -0.18
CA GLY A 89 -2.09 -1.07 0.06
C GLY A 89 -3.51 -0.57 0.41
N PRO A 90 -3.65 0.55 1.12
CA PRO A 90 -4.95 1.08 1.50
C PRO A 90 -5.75 1.55 0.28
N SER A 91 -7.08 1.52 0.36
CA SER A 91 -7.93 2.11 -0.68
C SER A 91 -7.58 3.57 -0.96
N LEU A 92 -7.47 3.93 -2.25
CA LEU A 92 -7.25 5.30 -2.73
C LEU A 92 -8.57 6.01 -3.07
N TYR A 93 -9.72 5.40 -2.77
CA TYR A 93 -11.04 6.00 -2.96
C TYR A 93 -11.15 7.32 -2.20
N LYS A 94 -11.49 8.40 -2.91
CA LYS A 94 -11.58 9.76 -2.38
C LYS A 94 -10.38 10.13 -1.52
N ILE A 95 -9.18 10.02 -2.11
CA ILE A 95 -7.94 10.29 -1.38
C ILE A 95 -7.71 11.78 -1.13
N PHE A 96 -8.10 12.67 -2.05
CA PHE A 96 -7.83 14.10 -1.90
C PHE A 96 -8.53 14.69 -0.68
N GLY A 97 -7.78 15.44 0.12
CA GLY A 97 -8.21 16.02 1.39
C GLY A 97 -8.23 15.04 2.56
N ARG A 98 -8.12 13.73 2.31
CA ARG A 98 -8.16 12.71 3.36
C ARG A 98 -6.88 12.76 4.20
N ARG A 99 -7.01 12.69 5.52
CA ARG A 99 -5.87 12.50 6.43
C ARG A 99 -5.18 11.16 6.19
N ALA A 100 -3.85 11.13 6.29
CA ALA A 100 -3.07 9.91 6.15
C ALA A 100 -3.40 8.88 7.26
N ALA A 101 -3.23 7.59 6.94
CA ALA A 101 -3.42 6.49 7.88
C ALA A 101 -4.84 6.32 8.47
N THR A 102 -5.88 6.62 7.68
CA THR A 102 -7.28 6.64 8.14
C THR A 102 -8.20 5.60 7.50
N VAL A 103 -7.72 4.72 6.60
CA VAL A 103 -8.59 3.70 5.97
C VAL A 103 -8.96 2.62 6.99
N PRO A 104 -10.27 2.36 7.23
CA PRO A 104 -10.71 1.37 8.20
C PRO A 104 -10.17 -0.04 8.00
N GLY A 105 -9.64 -0.64 9.06
CA GLY A 105 -9.08 -1.99 9.11
C GLY A 105 -7.67 -2.17 8.52
N PHE A 106 -7.12 -1.19 7.80
CA PHE A 106 -5.80 -1.33 7.15
C PHE A 106 -4.65 -1.22 8.18
N TYR A 107 -3.64 -2.08 8.03
CA TYR A 107 -2.48 -2.14 8.95
C TYR A 107 -1.34 -1.19 8.51
N TYR A 108 -1.47 0.09 8.87
CA TYR A 108 -0.44 1.10 8.60
C TYR A 108 0.86 0.87 9.38
N SER A 109 1.97 1.39 8.84
CA SER A 109 3.23 1.49 9.59
C SER A 109 3.15 2.55 10.67
N ASP A 110 3.95 2.42 11.73
CA ASP A 110 3.94 3.40 12.83
C ASP A 110 4.27 4.81 12.32
N VAL A 111 5.16 4.94 11.34
CA VAL A 111 5.47 6.25 10.72
C VAL A 111 4.29 6.85 9.95
N PHE A 112 3.41 6.03 9.38
CA PHE A 112 2.20 6.53 8.71
C PHE A 112 1.15 6.97 9.73
N LEU A 113 0.98 6.19 10.82
CA LEU A 113 0.10 6.56 11.92
C LEU A 113 0.55 7.90 12.53
N GLN A 114 1.83 8.04 12.84
CA GLN A 114 2.41 9.28 13.35
C GLN A 114 2.23 10.45 12.37
N ALA A 115 2.50 10.25 11.08
CA ALA A 115 2.27 11.30 10.08
C ALA A 115 0.80 11.73 10.01
N GLY A 116 -0.15 10.79 10.17
CA GLY A 116 -1.58 11.09 10.28
C GLY A 116 -1.92 11.90 11.53
N GLU A 117 -1.36 11.53 12.69
CA GLU A 117 -1.51 12.27 13.95
C GLU A 117 -0.95 13.70 13.85
N ASP A 118 0.17 13.85 13.13
CA ASP A 118 0.82 15.12 12.79
C ASP A 118 0.10 15.90 11.67
N LYS A 119 -1.12 15.47 11.31
CA LYS A 119 -2.02 16.12 10.35
C LYS A 119 -1.47 16.15 8.92
N LEU A 120 -0.80 15.09 8.48
CA LEU A 120 -0.55 14.87 7.06
C LEU A 120 -1.89 14.64 6.34
N TYR A 121 -2.20 15.48 5.36
CA TYR A 121 -3.37 15.36 4.49
C TYR A 121 -2.93 15.17 3.04
N TRP A 122 -3.67 14.35 2.30
CA TRP A 122 -3.39 14.10 0.90
C TRP A 122 -3.91 15.24 0.01
N THR A 123 -3.05 16.21 -0.25
CA THR A 123 -3.20 17.22 -1.31
C THR A 123 -2.49 16.80 -2.59
N GLU A 124 -2.71 17.50 -3.71
CA GLU A 124 -1.93 17.27 -4.93
C GLU A 124 -0.42 17.36 -4.70
N GLN A 125 0.02 18.37 -3.94
CA GLN A 125 1.43 18.56 -3.62
C GLN A 125 1.98 17.38 -2.81
N THR A 126 1.29 16.99 -1.74
CA THR A 126 1.80 15.89 -0.89
C THR A 126 1.81 14.56 -1.63
N ILE A 127 0.85 14.33 -2.55
CA ILE A 127 0.86 13.13 -3.40
C ILE A 127 2.03 13.19 -4.38
N ASP A 128 2.27 14.33 -5.04
CA ASP A 128 3.40 14.52 -5.97
C ASP A 128 4.74 14.24 -5.28
N GLU A 129 4.96 14.85 -4.11
CA GLU A 129 6.17 14.68 -3.31
C GLU A 129 6.32 13.23 -2.84
N PHE A 130 5.23 12.61 -2.37
CA PHE A 130 5.24 11.24 -1.86
C PHE A 130 5.53 10.21 -2.95
N ILE A 131 4.87 10.28 -4.12
CA ILE A 131 5.07 9.29 -5.20
C ILE A 131 6.39 9.48 -5.97
N THR A 132 7.07 10.62 -5.77
CA THR A 132 8.44 10.80 -6.27
C THR A 132 9.39 9.80 -5.60
N ASP A 133 9.35 9.75 -4.26
CA ASP A 133 10.12 8.79 -3.47
C ASP A 133 9.47 8.58 -2.08
N PRO A 134 8.64 7.52 -1.93
CA PRO A 134 7.94 7.26 -0.68
C PRO A 134 8.89 7.05 0.51
N GLN A 135 10.01 6.37 0.31
CA GLN A 135 10.98 6.06 1.38
C GLN A 135 11.71 7.31 1.83
N LYS A 136 12.01 8.23 0.91
CA LYS A 136 12.60 9.52 1.27
C LYS A 136 11.58 10.44 1.93
N TYR A 137 10.33 10.44 1.48
CA TYR A 137 9.28 11.27 2.05
C TYR A 137 8.87 10.82 3.47
N LEU A 138 8.66 9.51 3.66
CA LEU A 138 8.35 8.89 4.96
C LEU A 138 9.22 7.63 5.17
N PRO A 139 10.43 7.79 5.73
CA PRO A 139 11.34 6.66 5.98
C PRO A 139 10.70 5.58 6.86
N GLY A 140 10.82 4.32 6.46
CA GLY A 140 10.24 3.18 7.20
C GLY A 140 8.77 2.91 6.88
N ASN A 141 8.18 3.60 5.90
CA ASN A 141 6.86 3.24 5.40
C ASN A 141 6.87 1.90 4.64
N ARG A 142 5.70 1.25 4.51
CA ARG A 142 5.56 -0.09 3.91
C ARG A 142 5.15 -0.12 2.43
N MET A 143 4.98 1.03 1.78
CA MET A 143 4.67 1.07 0.34
C MET A 143 5.92 0.60 -0.42
N PHE A 144 5.83 -0.51 -1.17
CA PHE A 144 7.01 -1.13 -1.78
C PHE A 144 7.74 -0.21 -2.78
N HIS A 145 9.07 -0.15 -2.68
CA HIS A 145 9.95 0.84 -3.36
C HIS A 145 10.54 0.36 -4.69
N GLY A 146 9.91 -0.61 -5.34
CA GLY A 146 10.39 -1.12 -6.62
C GLY A 146 10.09 -0.15 -7.78
N PRO A 147 9.41 -0.58 -8.85
CA PRO A 147 9.11 0.24 -10.05
C PRO A 147 8.12 1.40 -9.81
N ILE A 148 7.88 1.79 -8.55
CA ILE A 148 6.84 2.73 -8.12
C ILE A 148 7.38 4.16 -7.96
N PHE A 149 8.70 4.35 -8.00
CA PHE A 149 9.27 5.71 -8.12
C PHE A 149 8.85 6.35 -9.43
N ILE A 150 8.25 7.54 -9.33
CA ILE A 150 7.84 8.34 -10.48
C ILE A 150 8.65 9.64 -10.46
N ASP A 151 9.88 9.56 -10.95
CA ASP A 151 10.80 10.71 -11.01
C ASP A 151 10.43 11.71 -12.12
N ASP A 152 9.83 11.22 -13.22
CA ASP A 152 9.31 12.07 -14.29
C ASP A 152 8.12 12.94 -13.80
N PRO A 153 8.26 14.28 -13.79
CA PRO A 153 7.19 15.18 -13.38
C PRO A 153 5.96 15.13 -14.28
N GLU A 154 6.08 14.87 -15.58
CA GLU A 154 4.91 14.80 -16.47
C GLU A 154 4.08 13.55 -16.18
N ARG A 155 4.76 12.44 -15.94
CA ARG A 155 4.15 11.20 -15.47
C ARG A 155 3.42 11.38 -14.13
N ARG A 156 4.03 12.04 -13.14
CA ARG A 156 3.36 12.31 -11.85
C ARG A 156 2.09 13.13 -12.02
N LYS A 157 2.13 14.19 -12.84
CA LYS A 157 0.94 15.00 -13.16
C LYS A 157 -0.20 14.15 -13.72
N ARG A 158 0.09 13.20 -14.59
CA ARG A 158 -0.92 12.28 -15.17
C ARG A 158 -1.47 11.30 -14.14
N VAL A 159 -0.63 10.72 -13.29
CA VAL A 159 -1.10 9.88 -12.16
C VAL A 159 -2.01 10.67 -11.22
N ILE A 160 -1.62 11.90 -10.86
CA ILE A 160 -2.45 12.79 -10.04
C ILE A 160 -3.76 13.10 -10.75
N ASN A 161 -3.75 13.36 -12.06
CA ASN A 161 -4.97 13.61 -12.84
C ASN A 161 -5.93 12.41 -12.83
N LEU A 162 -5.43 11.18 -12.97
CA LEU A 162 -6.21 9.96 -12.85
C LEU A 162 -6.86 9.84 -11.45
N LEU A 163 -6.09 10.08 -10.39
CA LEU A 163 -6.62 10.09 -9.02
C LEU A 163 -7.74 11.14 -8.85
N LYS A 164 -7.60 12.32 -9.48
CA LYS A 164 -8.60 13.40 -9.40
C LYS A 164 -9.90 12.98 -10.07
N LYS A 165 -9.82 12.43 -11.30
CA LYS A 165 -10.97 11.86 -12.02
C LYS A 165 -11.72 10.84 -11.16
N TRP A 166 -10.98 9.89 -10.59
CA TRP A 166 -11.55 8.84 -9.74
C TRP A 166 -12.11 9.31 -8.40
N THR A 167 -11.56 10.39 -7.85
CA THR A 167 -12.11 11.03 -6.65
C THR A 167 -13.41 11.77 -6.96
N ALA A 168 -13.47 12.49 -8.08
CA ALA A 168 -14.65 13.25 -8.51
C ALA A 168 -15.82 12.34 -8.92
N GLU A 169 -15.53 11.25 -9.63
CA GLU A 169 -16.53 10.33 -10.18
C GLU A 169 -16.91 9.20 -9.22
N GLY A 170 -16.12 8.98 -8.15
CA GLY A 170 -16.27 7.83 -7.28
C GLY A 170 -15.98 6.53 -8.03
N SER A 171 -14.70 6.32 -8.36
CA SER A 171 -14.22 5.27 -9.26
C SER A 171 -14.92 3.92 -9.19
N THR A 172 -15.27 3.39 -10.37
CA THR A 172 -15.72 2.01 -10.58
C THR A 172 -14.64 1.12 -11.18
N TYR A 173 -13.40 1.63 -11.29
CA TYR A 173 -12.29 0.90 -11.87
C TYR A 173 -12.02 -0.37 -11.04
N GLY A 174 -12.09 -1.54 -11.69
CA GLY A 174 -11.96 -2.83 -11.01
C GLY A 174 -13.26 -3.41 -10.41
N LYS A 175 -14.45 -2.85 -10.70
CA LYS A 175 -15.69 -3.63 -10.53
C LYS A 175 -15.64 -4.82 -11.50
N LYS A 176 -15.20 -5.98 -11.04
CA LYS A 176 -15.53 -7.24 -11.71
C LYS A 176 -17.05 -7.38 -11.66
N HIS A 177 -17.68 -7.48 -12.83
CA HIS A 177 -19.00 -8.08 -12.94
C HIS A 177 -18.93 -9.55 -12.51
#